data_AF-A0A8T6Y6J5-F1
#
_entry.id   AF-A0A8T6Y6J5-F1
#
_cell.length_a   1.000
_cell.length_b   1.000
_cell.length_c   1.000
_cell.angle_alpha   90.00
_cell.angle_beta   90.00
_cell.angle_gamma   90.00
#
_symmetry.space_group_name_H-M   'P 1'
#
loop_
_entity.id
_entity.type
_entity.pdbx_description
1 polymer ?
#
loop_
_entity_poly.entity_id
_entity_poly.type
_entity_poly.pdbx_seq_one_letter_code
_entity_poly.pdbx_strand_id
1 'polypeptide(L)'
;SAGDVYDAPSDSGPSTNWDDALDEVTQINEALGVAPIVLFLTDGDPTAYNLDHSGEPGGVQVSGTTPTALNRAIEEAGEIETQGSHLIAVGVGSGLTNAASIDRLKQLAGPNVYDGTGLLDLAGTNVVLVPDFADLPEAMALIAAAMCADPEITVQKTAGSTAVTPGTEV
;
A
#
# COMPACT_ATOMS: atom_id res chain seq x y z
N SER A 1 -0.56 -13.05 -19.76
CA SER A 1 -0.71 -12.70 -18.35
C SER A 1 -1.43 -13.85 -17.67
N ALA A 2 -1.04 -14.23 -16.46
CA ALA A 2 -1.99 -14.91 -15.59
C ALA A 2 -3.15 -13.93 -15.38
N GLY A 3 -4.38 -14.35 -15.65
CA GLY A 3 -5.56 -13.51 -15.43
C GLY A 3 -5.72 -13.19 -13.96
N ASP A 4 -6.55 -12.20 -13.65
CA ASP A 4 -6.90 -11.82 -12.29
C ASP A 4 -7.28 -13.07 -11.48
N VAL A 5 -6.46 -13.39 -10.47
CA VAL A 5 -6.72 -14.50 -9.56
C VAL A 5 -7.62 -13.95 -8.47
N TYR A 6 -8.90 -14.28 -8.53
CA TYR A 6 -9.78 -14.04 -7.40
C TYR A 6 -9.53 -15.12 -6.36
N ASP A 7 -9.04 -14.72 -5.20
CA ASP A 7 -9.04 -15.57 -4.01
C ASP A 7 -10.17 -15.17 -3.07
N ALA A 8 -10.88 -16.17 -2.55
CA ALA A 8 -12.01 -15.94 -1.68
C ALA A 8 -11.50 -15.70 -0.25
N PRO A 9 -12.17 -14.84 0.54
CA PRO A 9 -11.74 -14.58 1.91
C PRO A 9 -11.74 -15.86 2.76
N SER A 10 -10.69 -16.02 3.56
CA SER A 10 -10.52 -17.15 4.50
C SER A 10 -11.55 -17.13 5.64
N ASP A 11 -12.09 -15.94 5.97
CA ASP A 11 -13.13 -15.70 6.95
C ASP A 11 -14.29 -14.89 6.32
N SER A 12 -15.52 -15.40 6.48
CA SER A 12 -16.75 -14.71 6.07
C SER A 12 -17.57 -14.19 7.26
N GLY A 13 -16.96 -14.15 8.45
CA GLY A 13 -17.54 -13.62 9.68
C GLY A 13 -17.66 -12.09 9.68
N PRO A 14 -18.22 -11.51 10.75
CA PRO A 14 -18.34 -10.06 10.91
C PRO A 14 -17.02 -9.37 11.30
N SER A 15 -15.91 -10.10 11.31
CA SER A 15 -14.57 -9.65 11.66
C SER A 15 -13.88 -8.96 10.49
N THR A 16 -12.90 -8.13 10.81
CA THR A 16 -11.98 -7.49 9.87
C THR A 16 -10.58 -7.97 10.23
N ASN A 17 -10.05 -8.92 9.46
CA ASN A 17 -8.73 -9.51 9.70
C ASN A 17 -7.71 -8.91 8.71
N TRP A 18 -7.05 -7.82 9.10
CA TRP A 18 -6.02 -7.20 8.24
C TRP A 18 -4.77 -8.07 8.15
N ASP A 19 -4.45 -8.78 9.23
CA ASP A 19 -3.31 -9.68 9.35
C ASP A 19 -3.37 -10.79 8.29
N ASP A 20 -4.45 -11.57 8.29
CA ASP A 20 -4.65 -12.66 7.33
C ASP A 20 -4.66 -12.19 5.86
N ALA A 21 -5.28 -11.04 5.59
CA ALA A 21 -5.33 -10.49 4.25
C ALA A 21 -3.94 -10.08 3.73
N LEU A 22 -3.02 -9.70 4.62
CA LEU A 22 -1.66 -9.30 4.26
C LEU A 22 -0.71 -10.51 4.23
N ASP A 23 -0.88 -11.48 5.12
CA ASP A 23 -0.18 -12.78 5.04
C ASP A 23 -0.45 -13.45 3.67
N GLU A 24 -1.68 -13.44 3.18
CA GLU A 24 -1.96 -13.98 1.83
C GLU A 24 -1.18 -13.27 0.71
N VAL A 25 -0.91 -11.96 0.85
CA VAL A 25 -0.08 -11.23 -0.11
C VAL A 25 1.38 -11.70 -0.05
N THR A 26 1.92 -11.99 1.14
CA THR A 26 3.29 -12.52 1.26
C THR A 26 3.40 -13.85 0.53
N GLN A 27 2.40 -14.72 0.68
CA GLN A 27 2.33 -16.04 0.03
C GLN A 27 2.18 -15.94 -1.49
N ILE A 28 1.33 -15.03 -1.98
CA ILE A 28 1.18 -14.76 -3.41
C ILE A 28 2.50 -14.25 -4.02
N ASN A 29 3.17 -13.31 -3.35
CA ASN A 29 4.46 -12.78 -3.80
C ASN A 29 5.53 -13.87 -3.90
N GLU A 30 5.56 -14.80 -2.95
CA GLU A 30 6.47 -15.96 -2.99
C GLU A 30 6.14 -16.93 -4.13
N ALA A 31 4.85 -17.21 -4.34
CA ALA A 31 4.40 -18.22 -5.29
C ALA A 31 4.42 -17.73 -6.76
N LEU A 32 4.04 -16.47 -6.98
CA LEU A 32 3.78 -15.90 -8.31
C LEU A 32 4.74 -14.78 -8.71
N GLY A 33 5.58 -14.33 -7.78
CA GLY A 33 6.51 -13.22 -7.94
C GLY A 33 6.00 -11.93 -7.30
N VAL A 34 6.94 -11.05 -6.94
CA VAL A 34 6.67 -9.84 -6.15
C VAL A 34 5.92 -8.78 -6.97
N ALA A 35 4.76 -8.37 -6.47
CA ALA A 35 4.02 -7.23 -7.00
C ALA A 35 4.74 -5.90 -6.67
N PRO A 36 4.97 -4.98 -7.62
CA PRO A 36 5.60 -3.69 -7.31
C PRO A 36 4.75 -2.81 -6.38
N ILE A 37 3.42 -2.93 -6.45
CA ILE A 37 2.46 -2.18 -5.64
C ILE A 37 1.43 -3.15 -5.08
N VAL A 38 1.11 -2.99 -3.81
CA VAL A 38 -0.01 -3.65 -3.13
C VAL A 38 -0.99 -2.57 -2.68
N LEU A 39 -2.24 -2.66 -3.14
CA LEU A 39 -3.32 -1.78 -2.70
C LEU A 39 -4.16 -2.52 -1.65
N PHE A 40 -4.08 -2.09 -0.39
CA PHE A 40 -4.86 -2.67 0.70
C PHE A 40 -6.10 -1.83 0.97
N LEU A 41 -7.27 -2.28 0.52
CA LEU A 41 -8.54 -1.57 0.68
C LEU A 41 -9.28 -2.06 1.93
N THR A 42 -9.72 -1.15 2.79
CA THR A 42 -10.49 -1.50 3.99
C THR A 42 -11.48 -0.41 4.37
N ASP A 43 -12.59 -0.77 5.02
CA ASP A 43 -13.63 0.14 5.49
C ASP A 43 -13.76 0.19 7.03
N GLY A 44 -12.94 -0.60 7.74
CA GLY A 44 -13.00 -0.73 9.18
C GLY A 44 -11.65 -1.11 9.78
N ASP A 45 -11.49 -0.81 11.07
CA ASP A 45 -10.30 -1.15 11.84
C ASP A 45 -10.12 -2.68 11.99
N PRO A 46 -8.89 -3.19 12.21
CA PRO A 46 -8.68 -4.61 12.42
C PRO A 46 -9.38 -5.06 13.71
N THR A 47 -10.10 -6.17 13.64
CA THR A 47 -10.84 -6.76 14.77
C THR A 47 -10.53 -8.24 15.01
N ALA A 48 -9.72 -8.84 14.15
CA ALA A 48 -9.22 -10.20 14.23
C ALA A 48 -7.77 -10.30 13.77
N TYR A 49 -7.11 -11.41 14.11
CA TYR A 49 -5.75 -11.77 13.69
C TYR A 49 -5.55 -13.29 13.75
N ASN A 50 -4.54 -13.79 13.07
CA ASN A 50 -4.17 -15.19 12.97
C ASN A 50 -3.37 -15.66 14.20
N LEU A 51 -3.62 -16.90 14.61
CA LEU A 51 -2.96 -17.58 15.72
C LEU A 51 -1.86 -18.52 15.19
N ASP A 52 -0.93 -17.96 14.43
CA ASP A 52 0.12 -18.63 13.67
C ASP A 52 1.53 -18.48 14.25
N HIS A 53 1.71 -17.70 15.32
CA HIS A 53 3.00 -17.58 15.98
C HIS A 53 3.34 -18.84 16.78
N SER A 54 4.64 -19.07 16.97
CA SER A 54 5.15 -20.19 17.75
C SER A 54 4.53 -20.26 19.16
N GLY A 55 3.78 -21.33 19.42
CA GLY A 55 3.13 -21.58 20.71
C GLY A 55 1.64 -21.25 20.72
N GLU A 56 1.10 -20.74 19.62
CA GLU A 56 -0.33 -20.48 19.45
C GLU A 56 -1.08 -21.72 18.94
N PRO A 57 -2.39 -21.83 19.22
CA PRO A 57 -3.17 -23.03 18.92
C PRO A 57 -3.57 -23.18 17.44
N GLY A 58 -3.22 -22.23 16.56
CA GLY A 58 -3.77 -22.15 15.20
C GLY A 58 -5.17 -21.51 15.15
N GLY A 59 -5.56 -21.00 13.98
CA GLY A 59 -6.87 -20.42 13.71
C GLY A 59 -6.88 -18.89 13.80
N VAL A 60 -8.07 -18.31 14.02
CA VAL A 60 -8.29 -16.85 14.06
C VAL A 60 -8.80 -16.42 15.43
N GLN A 61 -8.21 -15.39 16.00
CA GLN A 61 -8.68 -14.74 17.23
C GLN A 61 -9.47 -13.47 16.92
N VAL A 62 -10.79 -13.50 17.12
CA VAL A 62 -11.62 -12.29 17.10
C VAL A 62 -11.47 -11.56 18.45
N SER A 63 -11.06 -10.30 18.43
CA SER A 63 -10.76 -9.53 19.66
C SER A 63 -11.36 -8.12 19.69
N GLY A 64 -12.00 -7.68 18.60
CA GLY A 64 -12.31 -6.26 18.41
C GLY A 64 -11.04 -5.47 18.13
N THR A 65 -11.13 -4.14 18.06
CA THR A 65 -9.97 -3.31 17.75
C THR A 65 -8.97 -3.29 18.91
N THR A 66 -7.90 -4.06 18.78
CA THR A 66 -6.85 -4.20 19.78
C THR A 66 -5.47 -3.86 19.21
N PRO A 67 -4.50 -3.46 20.05
CA PRO A 67 -3.11 -3.29 19.61
C PRO A 67 -2.51 -4.59 19.01
N THR A 68 -2.92 -5.76 19.50
CA THR A 68 -2.43 -7.04 18.97
C THR A 68 -2.89 -7.23 17.52
N ALA A 69 -4.17 -7.02 17.22
CA ALA A 69 -4.69 -7.18 15.86
C ALA A 69 -4.00 -6.23 14.86
N LEU A 70 -3.71 -5.00 15.29
CA LEU A 70 -2.93 -4.06 14.48
C LEU A 70 -1.46 -4.47 14.33
N ASN A 71 -0.81 -4.90 15.41
CA ASN A 71 0.61 -5.25 15.37
C ASN A 71 0.88 -6.46 14.45
N ARG A 72 -0.02 -7.45 14.43
CA ARG A 72 0.10 -8.58 13.50
C ARG A 72 0.04 -8.13 12.04
N ALA A 73 -0.95 -7.31 11.70
CA ALA A 73 -1.03 -6.70 10.38
C ALA A 73 0.20 -5.85 10.00
N ILE A 74 0.84 -5.17 10.98
CA ILE A 74 2.08 -4.42 10.77
C ILE A 74 3.26 -5.36 10.50
N GLU A 75 3.33 -6.51 11.17
CA GLU A 75 4.35 -7.53 10.91
C GLU A 75 4.26 -7.99 9.45
N GLU A 76 3.08 -8.39 8.99
CA GLU A 76 2.85 -8.80 7.60
C GLU A 76 3.11 -7.69 6.58
N ALA A 77 2.69 -6.45 6.86
CA ALA A 77 3.00 -5.30 6.02
C ALA A 77 4.51 -5.08 5.86
N GLY A 78 5.28 -5.26 6.94
CA GLY A 78 6.74 -5.17 6.91
C GLY A 78 7.40 -6.29 6.10
N GLU A 79 6.81 -7.48 6.08
CA GLU A 79 7.27 -8.58 5.23
C GLU A 79 7.02 -8.28 3.74
N ILE A 80 5.83 -7.79 3.39
CA ILE A 80 5.49 -7.33 2.03
C ILE A 80 6.49 -6.26 1.54
N GLU A 81 6.80 -5.26 2.38
CA GLU A 81 7.81 -4.24 2.04
C GLU A 81 9.21 -4.84 1.87
N THR A 82 9.57 -5.81 2.72
CA THR A 82 10.87 -6.51 2.64
C THR A 82 11.00 -7.35 1.36
N GLN A 83 9.90 -7.94 0.88
CA GLN A 83 9.84 -8.64 -0.41
C GLN A 83 10.05 -7.68 -1.60
N GLY A 84 9.79 -6.38 -1.41
CA GLY A 84 10.05 -5.31 -2.39
C GLY A 84 8.78 -4.68 -2.97
N SER A 85 7.61 -4.97 -2.41
CA SER A 85 6.37 -4.29 -2.75
C SER A 85 6.27 -2.92 -2.07
N HIS A 86 5.60 -1.96 -2.70
CA HIS A 86 5.15 -0.73 -2.05
C HIS A 86 3.69 -0.88 -1.61
N LEU A 87 3.45 -0.86 -0.30
CA LEU A 87 2.11 -0.99 0.28
C LEU A 87 1.42 0.38 0.35
N ILE A 88 0.21 0.47 -0.21
CA ILE A 88 -0.66 1.64 -0.09
C ILE A 88 -1.98 1.20 0.55
N ALA A 89 -2.29 1.74 1.72
CA ALA A 89 -3.57 1.54 2.37
C ALA A 89 -4.61 2.50 1.81
N VAL A 90 -5.79 1.99 1.46
CA VAL A 90 -6.93 2.77 0.97
C VAL A 90 -8.07 2.63 1.99
N GLY A 91 -8.25 3.67 2.80
CA GLY A 91 -9.31 3.72 3.79
C GLY A 91 -10.61 4.24 3.19
N VAL A 92 -11.65 3.41 3.21
CA VAL A 92 -12.94 3.70 2.55
C VAL A 92 -14.04 3.93 3.57
N GLY A 93 -14.91 4.90 3.30
CA GLY A 93 -16.11 5.15 4.08
C GLY A 93 -15.84 5.86 5.42
N SER A 94 -16.94 6.16 6.10
CA SER A 94 -16.93 6.97 7.32
C SER A 94 -16.26 6.28 8.51
N GLY A 95 -16.17 4.95 8.50
CA GLY A 95 -15.51 4.13 9.53
C GLY A 95 -14.05 4.51 9.77
N LEU A 96 -13.38 5.04 8.73
CA LEU A 96 -11.95 5.38 8.76
C LEU A 96 -11.68 6.89 8.71
N THR A 97 -12.70 7.72 8.99
CA THR A 97 -12.55 9.19 9.00
C THR A 97 -12.18 9.77 10.37
N ASN A 98 -12.15 8.94 11.42
CA ASN A 98 -11.72 9.36 12.75
C ASN A 98 -10.19 9.28 12.88
N ALA A 99 -9.62 10.15 13.73
CA ALA A 99 -8.16 10.27 13.86
C ALA A 99 -7.47 8.96 14.26
N ALA A 100 -8.09 8.14 15.11
CA ALA A 100 -7.51 6.88 15.55
C ALA A 100 -7.41 5.88 14.39
N SER A 101 -8.45 5.76 13.57
CA SER A 101 -8.44 4.86 12.40
C SER A 101 -7.43 5.31 11.34
N ILE A 102 -7.35 6.62 11.08
CA ILE A 102 -6.30 7.18 10.19
C ILE A 102 -4.90 6.86 10.75
N ASP A 103 -4.70 6.98 12.06
CA ASP A 103 -3.42 6.66 12.68
C ASP A 103 -3.09 5.16 12.62
N ARG A 104 -4.08 4.26 12.58
CA ARG A 104 -3.84 2.83 12.33
C ARG A 104 -3.43 2.56 10.88
N LEU A 105 -4.08 3.19 9.91
CA LEU A 105 -3.67 3.10 8.50
C LEU A 105 -2.24 3.62 8.30
N LYS A 106 -1.88 4.71 8.98
CA LYS A 106 -0.50 5.23 8.94
C LYS A 106 0.51 4.31 9.60
N GLN A 107 0.16 3.65 10.69
CA GLN A 107 1.04 2.66 11.32
C GLN A 107 1.24 1.45 10.40
N LEU A 108 0.23 1.08 9.62
CA LEU A 108 0.28 -0.03 8.68
C LEU A 108 1.15 0.29 7.45
N ALA A 109 0.87 1.40 6.75
CA ALA A 109 1.46 1.68 5.43
C ALA A 109 2.47 2.83 5.42
N GLY A 110 2.52 3.65 6.46
CA GLY A 110 3.38 4.84 6.55
C GLY A 110 2.63 6.18 6.67
N PRO A 111 3.34 7.28 6.97
CA PRO A 111 2.72 8.50 7.46
C PRO A 111 2.07 9.40 6.39
N ASN A 112 2.40 9.21 5.11
CA ASN A 112 2.00 10.14 4.04
C ASN A 112 0.59 9.84 3.56
N VAL A 113 -0.32 10.77 3.81
CA VAL A 113 -1.75 10.63 3.51
C VAL A 113 -2.13 11.53 2.34
N TYR A 114 -2.84 10.96 1.37
CA TYR A 114 -3.62 11.67 0.37
C TYR A 114 -5.09 11.71 0.83
N ASP A 115 -5.61 12.92 1.04
CA ASP A 115 -6.95 13.19 1.55
C ASP A 115 -7.95 13.61 0.45
N GLY A 116 -7.59 13.41 -0.82
CA GLY A 116 -8.35 13.88 -1.98
C GLY A 116 -7.99 15.29 -2.45
N THR A 117 -7.01 15.96 -1.81
CA THR A 117 -6.57 17.29 -2.23
C THR A 117 -5.25 17.26 -2.99
N GLY A 118 -5.19 17.97 -4.13
CA GLY A 118 -4.00 18.04 -4.98
C GLY A 118 -3.80 16.82 -5.89
N LEU A 119 -2.61 16.72 -6.48
CA LEU A 119 -2.23 15.61 -7.35
C LEU A 119 -1.78 14.42 -6.49
N LEU A 120 -2.33 13.24 -6.78
CA LEU A 120 -1.88 11.99 -6.18
C LEU A 120 -0.51 11.60 -6.74
N ASP A 121 0.48 11.43 -5.86
CA ASP A 121 1.81 10.89 -6.16
C ASP A 121 1.97 9.55 -5.45
N LEU A 122 1.88 8.44 -6.20
CA LEU A 122 1.98 7.09 -5.63
C LEU A 122 3.39 6.76 -5.12
N ALA A 123 4.44 7.45 -5.57
CA ALA A 123 5.79 7.22 -5.08
C ALA A 123 6.00 7.74 -3.65
N GLY A 124 5.24 8.78 -3.27
CA GLY A 124 5.31 9.39 -1.94
C GLY A 124 4.13 9.05 -1.03
N THR A 125 3.03 8.52 -1.56
CA THR A 125 1.79 8.26 -0.80
C THR A 125 1.79 6.87 -0.18
N ASN A 126 1.37 6.79 1.09
CA ASN A 126 1.20 5.54 1.83
C ASN A 126 -0.27 5.24 2.12
N VAL A 127 -1.08 6.29 2.32
CA VAL A 127 -2.51 6.17 2.66
C VAL A 127 -3.33 7.03 1.73
N VAL A 128 -4.39 6.47 1.15
CA VAL A 128 -5.42 7.19 0.40
C VAL A 128 -6.72 7.13 1.20
N LEU A 129 -7.31 8.28 1.51
CA LEU A 129 -8.60 8.34 2.19
C LEU A 129 -9.73 8.59 1.20
N VAL A 130 -10.78 7.78 1.30
CA VAL A 130 -12.00 7.86 0.50
C VAL A 130 -13.20 7.92 1.45
N PRO A 131 -13.54 9.11 2.01
CA PRO A 131 -14.52 9.22 3.09
C PRO A 131 -15.94 8.75 2.75
N ASP A 132 -16.34 8.88 1.48
CA ASP A 132 -17.60 8.37 0.95
C ASP A 132 -17.32 7.17 0.03
N PHE A 133 -17.95 6.04 0.30
CA PHE A 133 -17.81 4.84 -0.53
C PHE A 133 -18.23 5.10 -1.99
N ALA A 134 -19.15 6.04 -2.22
CA ALA A 134 -19.57 6.43 -3.57
C ALA A 134 -18.42 7.01 -4.41
N ASP A 135 -17.37 7.53 -3.77
CA ASP A 135 -16.20 8.12 -4.42
C ASP A 135 -15.09 7.08 -4.70
N LEU A 136 -15.23 5.84 -4.20
CA LEU A 136 -14.25 4.77 -4.42
C LEU A 136 -13.95 4.51 -5.90
N PRO A 137 -14.95 4.48 -6.82
CA PRO A 137 -14.66 4.32 -8.25
C PRO A 137 -13.78 5.44 -8.82
N GLU A 138 -13.99 6.68 -8.38
CA GLU A 138 -13.18 7.83 -8.81
C GLU A 138 -11.77 7.76 -8.23
N ALA A 139 -11.64 7.40 -6.95
CA ALA A 139 -10.34 7.20 -6.31
C ALA A 139 -9.53 6.07 -6.99
N MET A 140 -10.18 4.96 -7.35
CA MET A 140 -9.54 3.87 -8.09
C MET A 140 -9.11 4.29 -9.49
N ALA A 141 -9.93 5.08 -10.19
CA ALA A 141 -9.56 5.65 -11.49
C ALA A 141 -8.35 6.58 -11.37
N LEU A 142 -8.27 7.37 -10.30
CA LEU A 142 -7.15 8.26 -10.02
C LEU A 142 -5.86 7.49 -9.72
N ILE A 143 -5.93 6.44 -8.90
CA ILE A 143 -4.79 5.56 -8.62
C ILE A 143 -4.31 4.90 -9.91
N ALA A 144 -5.21 4.33 -10.71
CA ALA A 144 -4.87 3.73 -12.00
C ALA A 144 -4.23 4.74 -12.96
N ALA A 145 -4.74 5.98 -13.01
CA ALA A 145 -4.15 7.04 -13.81
C ALA A 145 -2.75 7.44 -13.32
N ALA A 146 -2.54 7.51 -11.99
CA ALA A 146 -1.25 7.81 -11.39
C ALA A 146 -0.22 6.68 -11.64
N MET A 147 -0.65 5.41 -11.69
CA MET A 147 0.20 4.29 -12.10
C MET A 147 0.61 4.35 -13.58
N CYS A 148 -0.29 4.84 -14.45
CA CYS A 148 -0.01 4.99 -15.89
C CYS A 148 0.77 6.25 -16.23
N ALA A 149 0.85 7.21 -15.30
CA ALA A 149 1.57 8.46 -15.48
C ALA A 149 3.07 8.20 -15.33
N ASP A 150 3.70 7.62 -16.35
CA ASP A 150 5.15 7.59 -16.46
C ASP A 150 5.70 9.03 -16.36
N PRO A 151 6.57 9.36 -15.41
CA PRO A 151 7.39 10.54 -15.54
C PRO A 151 8.43 10.25 -16.63
N GLU A 152 8.18 10.68 -17.86
CA GLU A 152 9.21 10.71 -18.90
C GLU A 152 10.33 11.66 -18.45
N ILE A 153 11.39 11.12 -17.83
CA ILE A 153 12.60 11.89 -17.51
C ILE A 153 13.43 12.00 -18.79
N THR A 154 13.25 13.10 -19.53
CA THR A 154 14.15 13.46 -20.63
C THR A 154 15.41 14.13 -20.09
N VAL A 155 16.51 13.37 -19.97
CA VAL A 155 17.84 13.94 -19.67
C VAL A 155 18.46 14.50 -20.96
N GLN A 156 18.37 15.81 -21.19
CA GLN A 156 19.15 16.47 -22.24
C GLN A 156 20.53 16.88 -21.71
N LYS A 157 21.58 16.22 -22.21
CA LYS A 157 22.98 16.62 -21.95
C LYS A 157 23.46 17.58 -23.03
N THR A 158 23.54 18.87 -22.72
CA THR A 158 24.14 19.87 -23.63
C THR A 158 25.65 19.91 -23.42
N ALA A 159 26.43 19.36 -24.35
CA ALA A 159 27.87 19.55 -24.38
C ALA A 159 28.20 20.87 -25.10
N GLY A 160 28.57 21.91 -24.34
CA GLY A 160 29.13 23.14 -24.91
C GLY A 160 30.56 22.89 -25.37
N SER A 161 30.76 22.68 -26.68
CA SER A 161 32.10 22.67 -27.27
C SER A 161 32.56 24.10 -27.49
N THR A 162 33.10 24.75 -26.47
CA THR A 162 33.90 25.96 -26.68
C THR A 162 35.21 25.50 -27.33
N ALA A 163 35.38 25.77 -28.62
CA ALA A 163 36.64 25.52 -29.30
C ALA A 163 37.74 26.33 -28.59
N VAL A 164 38.69 25.63 -27.98
CA VAL A 164 39.93 26.24 -27.47
C VAL A 164 40.79 26.53 -28.69
N THR A 165 40.86 27.79 -29.11
CA THR A 165 41.81 28.23 -30.13
C THR A 165 43.23 28.07 -29.57
N PRO A 166 44.15 27.34 -30.23
CA PRO A 166 45.53 27.24 -29.77
C PRO A 166 46.19 28.63 -29.78
N GLY A 167 46.70 29.05 -28.63
CA GLY A 167 47.49 30.28 -28.51
C GLY A 167 48.81 30.13 -29.25
N THR A 168 49.17 31.14 -30.04
CA THR A 168 50.49 31.28 -30.67
C THR A 168 51.52 31.56 -29.58
N GLU A 169 52.49 30.66 -29.40
CA GLU A 169 53.70 30.95 -28.61
C GLU A 169 54.60 31.95 -29.35
N VAL A 170 55.16 32.90 -28.61
CA VAL A 170 56.20 33.84 -29.06
C VAL A 170 57.54 33.41 -28.46
#